data_AF-A0A3D3EP00-F1
#
_entry.id   AF-A0A3D3EP00-F1
#
_cell.length_a   1.000
_cell.length_b   1.000
_cell.length_c   1.000
_cell.angle_alpha   90.00
_cell.angle_beta   90.00
_cell.angle_gamma   90.00
#
_symmetry.space_group_name_H-M   'P 1'
#
loop_
_entity.id
_entity.type
_entity.pdbx_description
1 polymer ?
#
loop_
_entity_poly.entity_id
_entity_poly.type
_entity_poly.pdbx_seq_one_letter_code
_entity_poly.pdbx_strand_id
1 'polypeptide(L)'
;MKKTFRWIGNLIEKHPVKVLLTTILLFAILIAGVANIRMATGNETLVRTDNEVFISNKDMEASFGGDPILVLFTDDTGGNLLSLENIHKMWNIEQKFKYEDNIFSFMSPASIVHQMTEMQSEEIINRVITLSDGLDEMGLKMIDIGNNLNSKEMIDAEEIESKINGLAQSTEVFHNLISGQDKLNQGAKELQGGLLTASDGLSQVANQLKELSNLAVENQQLQMKLTVISENISKSSQAIQTMGNKTTNIQEGAQKTSHALSNISNQLSNETASMKELFGGSIAPDELKEMATGFLTMG
;
A
#
# COMPACT_ATOMS: atom_id res chain seq x y z
N MET A 1 -76.63 18.59 -8.74
CA MET A 1 -76.03 19.30 -7.59
C MET A 1 -77.02 19.54 -6.43
N LYS A 2 -78.16 20.25 -6.60
CA LYS A 2 -79.06 20.52 -5.45
C LYS A 2 -79.63 19.27 -4.76
N LYS A 3 -79.92 18.19 -5.52
CA LYS A 3 -80.42 16.92 -4.96
C LYS A 3 -79.39 16.16 -4.11
N THR A 4 -78.12 16.15 -4.51
CA THR A 4 -77.05 15.39 -3.83
C THR A 4 -76.68 16.04 -2.50
N PHE A 5 -76.48 17.36 -2.48
CA PHE A 5 -76.22 18.09 -1.23
C PHE A 5 -77.41 18.04 -0.26
N ARG A 6 -78.65 18.11 -0.76
CA ARG A 6 -79.84 17.96 0.09
C ARG A 6 -79.96 16.55 0.68
N TRP A 7 -79.54 15.53 -0.06
CA TRP A 7 -79.51 14.15 0.44
C TRP A 7 -78.45 13.95 1.53
N ILE A 8 -77.24 14.48 1.33
CA ILE A 8 -76.15 14.46 2.34
C ILE A 8 -76.58 15.23 3.60
N GLY A 9 -77.15 16.42 3.42
CA GLY A 9 -77.67 17.25 4.53
C GLY A 9 -78.73 16.52 5.35
N ASN A 10 -79.70 15.89 4.69
CA ASN A 10 -80.72 15.08 5.37
C ASN A 10 -80.14 13.88 6.15
N LEU A 11 -79.05 13.28 5.66
CA LEU A 11 -78.38 12.16 6.32
C LEU A 11 -77.67 12.61 7.61
N ILE A 12 -77.02 13.78 7.56
CA ILE A 12 -76.36 14.42 8.71
C ILE A 12 -77.40 14.84 9.75
N GLU A 13 -78.51 15.43 9.32
CA GLU A 13 -79.57 15.93 10.20
C GLU A 13 -80.33 14.80 10.91
N LYS A 14 -80.63 13.70 10.21
CA LYS A 14 -81.37 12.57 10.81
C LYS A 14 -80.53 11.70 11.76
N HIS A 15 -79.22 11.60 11.53
CA HIS A 15 -78.35 10.70 12.29
C HIS A 15 -76.99 11.33 12.70
N PRO A 16 -77.00 12.46 13.42
CA PRO A 16 -75.79 13.25 13.66
C PRO A 16 -74.68 12.49 14.40
N VAL A 17 -75.05 11.71 15.44
CA VAL A 17 -74.08 10.95 16.25
C VAL A 17 -73.43 9.81 15.44
N LYS A 18 -74.21 9.11 14.59
CA LYS A 18 -73.68 8.03 13.77
C LYS A 18 -72.71 8.56 12.74
N VAL A 19 -73.04 9.67 12.09
CA VAL A 19 -72.17 10.34 11.11
C VAL A 19 -70.88 10.83 11.76
N LEU A 20 -70.95 11.39 12.97
CA LEU A 20 -69.76 11.79 13.71
C LEU A 20 -68.83 10.59 13.98
N LEU A 21 -69.38 9.49 14.50
CA LEU A 21 -68.62 8.28 14.80
C LEU A 21 -67.98 7.64 13.57
N THR A 22 -68.70 7.54 12.45
CA THR A 22 -68.09 7.04 11.19
C THR A 22 -67.01 7.98 10.69
N THR A 23 -67.17 9.29 10.84
CA THR A 23 -66.14 10.25 10.43
C THR A 23 -64.88 10.12 11.29
N ILE A 24 -65.02 9.99 12.62
CA ILE A 24 -63.90 9.75 13.54
C ILE A 24 -63.20 8.43 13.23
N LEU A 25 -63.97 7.36 12.99
CA LEU A 25 -63.42 6.05 12.61
C LEU A 25 -62.62 6.13 11.30
N LEU A 26 -63.14 6.87 10.32
CA LEU A 26 -62.48 7.07 9.04
C LEU A 26 -61.18 7.88 9.20
N PHE A 27 -61.17 8.92 10.04
CA PHE A 27 -59.94 9.63 10.39
C PHE A 27 -58.93 8.76 11.15
N ALA A 28 -59.38 7.90 12.06
CA ALA A 28 -58.49 6.97 12.77
C ALA A 28 -57.78 6.01 11.81
N ILE A 29 -58.49 5.50 10.79
CA ILE A 29 -57.93 4.65 9.74
C ILE A 29 -56.92 5.45 8.88
N LEU A 30 -57.24 6.70 8.51
CA LEU A 30 -56.32 7.55 7.74
C LEU A 30 -55.05 7.90 8.53
N ILE A 31 -55.17 8.16 9.83
CA ILE A 31 -54.03 8.46 10.72
C ILE A 31 -53.13 7.23 10.90
N ALA A 32 -53.68 6.02 10.91
CA ALA A 32 -52.87 4.79 10.95
C ALA A 32 -51.89 4.68 9.77
N GLY A 33 -52.21 5.30 8.63
CA GLY A 33 -51.32 5.39 7.47
C GLY A 33 -50.08 6.27 7.71
N VAL A 34 -50.14 7.22 8.65
CA VAL A 34 -49.04 8.15 8.96
C VAL A 34 -47.82 7.39 9.50
N ALA A 35 -48.04 6.31 10.26
CA ALA A 35 -46.95 5.49 10.80
C ALA A 35 -46.13 4.76 9.72
N ASN A 36 -46.65 4.63 8.50
CA ASN A 36 -45.97 4.01 7.36
C ASN A 36 -45.39 5.02 6.37
N ILE A 37 -45.38 6.32 6.70
CA ILE A 37 -44.73 7.33 5.87
C ILE A 37 -43.22 7.14 5.96
N ARG A 38 -42.59 6.76 4.84
CA ARG A 38 -41.14 6.79 4.68
C ARG A 38 -40.73 8.12 4.07
N MET A 39 -39.86 8.85 4.75
CA MET A 39 -39.21 10.02 4.16
C MET A 39 -38.01 9.56 3.36
N ALA A 40 -38.05 9.77 2.04
CA ALA A 40 -36.88 9.70 1.20
C ALA A 40 -36.22 11.09 1.20
N THR A 41 -34.90 11.14 1.37
CA THR A 41 -34.13 12.40 1.41
C THR A 41 -32.86 12.32 0.58
N GLY A 42 -32.61 11.21 -0.10
CA GLY A 42 -31.44 11.04 -0.96
C GLY A 42 -31.69 11.59 -2.36
N ASN A 43 -30.67 11.45 -3.22
CA ASN A 43 -30.73 11.92 -4.59
C ASN A 43 -31.87 11.30 -5.41
N GLU A 44 -32.35 10.11 -5.03
CA GLU A 44 -33.54 9.46 -5.61
C GLU A 44 -34.83 10.30 -5.52
N THR A 45 -34.83 11.34 -4.68
CA THR A 45 -35.95 12.28 -4.56
C THR A 45 -35.87 13.48 -5.49
N LEU A 46 -34.66 13.79 -5.99
CA LEU A 46 -34.38 14.95 -6.83
C LEU A 46 -34.22 14.59 -8.31
N VAL A 47 -33.85 13.34 -8.60
CA VAL A 47 -33.64 12.84 -9.96
C VAL A 47 -34.35 11.50 -10.17
N ARG A 48 -34.75 11.24 -11.42
CA ARG A 48 -35.43 9.99 -11.78
C ARG A 48 -34.48 8.81 -11.65
N THR A 49 -34.95 7.77 -10.98
CA THR A 49 -34.15 6.56 -10.69
C THR A 49 -33.96 5.64 -11.90
N ASP A 50 -34.67 5.86 -13.00
CA ASP A 50 -34.57 5.11 -14.26
C ASP A 50 -33.63 5.76 -15.28
N ASN A 51 -32.99 6.88 -14.93
CA ASN A 51 -32.01 7.56 -15.77
C ASN A 51 -30.64 6.85 -15.70
N GLU A 52 -29.99 6.69 -16.85
CA GLU A 52 -28.62 6.15 -16.99
C GLU A 52 -27.61 6.81 -16.02
N VAL A 53 -27.68 8.12 -15.81
CA VAL A 53 -26.79 8.85 -14.89
C VAL A 53 -26.98 8.39 -13.43
N PHE A 54 -28.23 8.19 -13.00
CA PHE A 54 -28.51 7.73 -11.65
C PHE A 54 -28.01 6.30 -11.45
N ILE A 55 -28.30 5.40 -12.41
CA ILE A 55 -27.87 4.00 -12.38
C ILE A 55 -26.34 3.92 -12.35
N SER A 56 -25.67 4.63 -13.26
CA SER A 56 -24.21 4.70 -13.35
C SER A 56 -23.57 5.20 -12.05
N ASN A 57 -24.13 6.27 -11.44
CA ASN A 57 -23.62 6.78 -10.19
C ASN A 57 -23.79 5.77 -9.05
N LYS A 58 -24.93 5.08 -8.99
CA LYS A 58 -25.22 4.06 -7.98
C LYS A 58 -24.32 2.82 -8.11
N ASP A 59 -23.98 2.44 -9.33
CA ASP A 59 -23.02 1.37 -9.63
C ASP A 59 -21.57 1.78 -9.28
N MET A 60 -21.20 3.04 -9.54
CA MET A 60 -19.93 3.62 -9.11
C MET A 60 -19.81 3.61 -7.58
N GLU A 61 -20.83 4.09 -6.87
CA GLU A 61 -20.85 4.12 -5.40
C GLU A 61 -20.71 2.71 -4.79
N ALA A 62 -21.38 1.71 -5.38
CA ALA A 62 -21.29 0.33 -4.92
C ALA A 62 -19.91 -0.29 -5.14
N SER A 63 -19.18 0.15 -6.17
CA SER A 63 -17.88 -0.43 -6.57
C SER A 63 -16.69 0.32 -5.98
N PHE A 64 -16.81 1.63 -5.75
CA PHE A 64 -15.70 2.52 -5.39
C PHE A 64 -15.93 3.28 -4.07
N GLY A 65 -17.10 3.12 -3.45
CA GLY A 65 -17.51 3.91 -2.29
C GLY A 65 -18.26 5.18 -2.70
N GLY A 66 -19.05 5.70 -1.77
CA GLY A 66 -19.85 6.91 -1.96
C GLY A 66 -19.05 8.19 -1.73
N ASP A 67 -19.64 9.12 -0.98
CA ASP A 67 -19.05 10.43 -0.74
C ASP A 67 -17.70 10.37 -0.02
N PRO A 68 -16.66 11.08 -0.50
CA PRO A 68 -15.36 11.09 0.14
C PRO A 68 -15.39 11.92 1.43
N ILE A 69 -14.83 11.37 2.51
CA ILE A 69 -14.59 12.12 3.74
C ILE A 69 -13.15 12.61 3.73
N LEU A 70 -12.97 13.94 3.74
CA LEU A 70 -11.65 14.55 3.78
C LEU A 70 -11.27 14.90 5.23
N VAL A 71 -10.22 14.24 5.74
CA VAL A 71 -9.67 14.51 7.07
C VAL A 71 -8.40 15.34 6.91
N LEU A 72 -8.42 16.55 7.49
CA LEU A 72 -7.27 17.44 7.46
C LEU A 72 -6.44 17.26 8.74
N PHE A 73 -5.18 16.88 8.58
CA PHE A 73 -4.20 16.87 9.65
C PHE A 73 -3.48 18.23 9.69
N THR A 74 -3.47 18.87 10.86
CA THR A 74 -2.77 20.14 11.08
C THR A 74 -1.65 19.98 12.09
N ASP A 75 -0.57 20.74 11.90
CA ASP A 75 0.51 20.89 12.87
C ASP A 75 0.56 22.35 13.32
N ASP A 76 0.06 22.60 14.53
CA ASP A 76 -0.04 23.93 15.13
C ASP A 76 1.31 24.44 15.65
N THR A 77 2.33 23.57 15.72
CA THR A 77 3.66 23.92 16.22
C THR A 77 4.61 24.41 15.12
N GLY A 78 4.17 24.36 13.85
CA GLY A 78 5.02 24.65 12.69
C GLY A 78 6.11 23.61 12.45
N GLY A 79 5.96 22.43 13.05
CA GLY A 79 6.85 21.29 12.90
C GLY A 79 6.69 20.55 11.57
N ASN A 80 7.34 19.39 11.47
CA ASN A 80 7.23 18.51 10.31
C ASN A 80 6.04 17.56 10.49
N LEU A 81 4.94 17.86 9.81
CA LEU A 81 3.72 17.05 9.80
C LEU A 81 3.98 15.59 9.34
N LEU A 82 4.98 15.35 8.50
CA LEU A 82 5.36 14.02 8.02
C LEU A 82 6.57 13.43 8.76
N SER A 83 6.79 13.82 10.02
CA SER A 83 7.72 13.11 10.89
C SER A 83 7.27 11.66 11.11
N LEU A 84 8.21 10.77 11.43
CA LEU A 84 7.90 9.37 11.73
C LEU A 84 6.84 9.25 12.84
N GLU A 85 6.98 10.04 13.91
CA GLU A 85 6.02 10.08 15.01
C GLU A 85 4.62 10.48 14.54
N ASN A 86 4.52 11.50 13.67
CA ASN A 86 3.24 11.97 13.16
C ASN A 86 2.62 11.00 12.16
N ILE A 87 3.43 10.35 11.31
CA ILE A 87 2.97 9.27 10.42
C ILE A 87 2.41 8.10 11.25
N HIS A 88 3.06 7.74 12.36
CA HIS A 88 2.52 6.74 13.28
C HIS A 88 1.17 7.16 13.89
N LYS A 89 1.01 8.44 14.25
CA LYS A 89 -0.28 8.97 14.74
C LYS A 89 -1.36 8.89 13.67
N MET A 90 -1.05 9.27 12.42
CA MET A 90 -1.96 9.15 11.27
C MET A 90 -2.37 7.70 11.05
N TRP A 91 -1.41 6.77 11.04
CA TRP A 91 -1.65 5.34 10.91
C TRP A 91 -2.60 4.82 11.98
N ASN A 92 -2.38 5.20 13.24
CA ASN A 92 -3.24 4.77 14.36
C ASN A 92 -4.68 5.28 14.22
N ILE A 93 -4.90 6.41 13.54
CA ILE A 93 -6.24 6.92 13.25
C ILE A 93 -6.88 6.09 12.14
N GLU A 94 -6.17 5.79 11.06
CA GLU A 94 -6.66 4.89 10.01
C GLU A 94 -7.02 3.51 10.56
N GLN A 95 -6.20 2.94 11.44
CA GLN A 95 -6.48 1.64 12.05
C GLN A 95 -7.77 1.63 12.89
N LYS A 96 -8.20 2.78 13.44
CA LYS A 96 -9.50 2.88 14.12
C LYS A 96 -10.66 2.82 13.14
N PHE A 97 -10.52 3.48 11.99
CA PHE A 97 -11.53 3.50 10.94
C PHE A 97 -11.63 2.19 10.15
N LYS A 98 -10.61 1.35 10.19
CA LYS A 98 -10.59 0.03 9.53
C LYS A 98 -11.72 -0.91 9.98
N TYR A 99 -12.29 -0.69 11.17
CA TYR A 99 -13.37 -1.52 11.73
C TYR A 99 -14.76 -0.95 11.51
N GLU A 100 -14.90 0.17 10.78
CA GLU A 100 -16.19 0.77 10.48
C GLU A 100 -16.75 0.22 9.16
N ASP A 101 -17.86 -0.52 9.23
CA ASP A 101 -18.48 -1.21 8.08
C ASP A 101 -18.86 -0.28 6.91
N ASN A 102 -19.03 1.02 7.19
CA ASN A 102 -19.43 2.03 6.20
C ASN A 102 -18.25 2.74 5.53
N ILE A 103 -17.00 2.36 5.84
CA ILE A 103 -15.79 2.96 5.26
C ILE A 103 -15.19 1.99 4.26
N PHE A 104 -15.34 2.30 2.98
CA PHE A 104 -14.89 1.44 1.88
C PHE A 104 -13.35 1.39 1.73
N SER A 105 -12.69 2.54 1.90
CA SER A 105 -11.24 2.66 1.74
C SER A 105 -10.70 3.87 2.50
N PHE A 106 -9.44 3.79 2.92
CA PHE A 106 -8.68 4.88 3.53
C PHE A 106 -7.35 5.04 2.79
N MET A 107 -7.03 6.29 2.44
CA MET A 107 -5.78 6.65 1.80
C MET A 107 -5.18 7.85 2.53
N SER A 108 -3.98 7.69 3.06
CA SER A 108 -3.18 8.78 3.62
C SER A 108 -1.69 8.52 3.33
N PRO A 109 -0.82 9.50 3.61
CA PRO A 109 0.62 9.27 3.57
C PRO A 109 1.07 8.08 4.43
N ALA A 110 0.37 7.80 5.54
CA ALA A 110 0.73 6.71 6.43
C ALA A 110 0.43 5.33 5.81
N SER A 111 -0.74 5.15 5.17
CA SER A 111 -1.07 3.89 4.51
C SER A 111 -0.18 3.59 3.32
N ILE A 112 0.23 4.61 2.56
CA ILE A 112 1.20 4.47 1.47
C ILE A 112 2.56 3.98 2.01
N VAL A 113 3.09 4.66 3.04
CA VAL A 113 4.37 4.27 3.67
C VAL A 113 4.28 2.86 4.26
N HIS A 114 3.15 2.51 4.90
CA HIS A 114 2.94 1.19 5.47
C HIS A 114 2.94 0.09 4.40
N GLN A 115 2.13 0.23 3.35
CA GLN A 115 2.09 -0.75 2.24
C GLN A 115 3.46 -0.94 1.61
N MET A 116 4.20 0.16 1.39
CA MET A 116 5.57 0.07 0.88
C MET A 116 6.49 -0.71 1.80
N THR A 117 6.40 -0.44 3.10
CA THR A 117 7.25 -1.11 4.10
C THR A 117 6.88 -2.58 4.25
N GLU A 118 5.60 -2.94 4.20
CA GLU A 118 5.15 -4.34 4.21
C GLU A 118 5.66 -5.10 2.98
N MET A 119 5.44 -4.58 1.77
CA MET A 119 5.95 -5.20 0.54
C MET A 119 7.47 -5.37 0.57
N GLN A 120 8.20 -4.37 1.08
CA GLN A 120 9.66 -4.46 1.25
C GLN A 120 10.04 -5.52 2.28
N SER A 121 9.34 -5.58 3.41
CA SER A 121 9.60 -6.54 4.47
C SER A 121 9.38 -7.98 3.98
N GLU A 122 8.27 -8.23 3.29
CA GLU A 122 7.98 -9.55 2.72
C GLU A 122 9.04 -9.97 1.70
N GLU A 123 9.44 -9.07 0.80
CA GLU A 123 10.47 -9.37 -0.20
C GLU A 123 11.84 -9.62 0.44
N ILE A 124 12.21 -8.85 1.48
CA ILE A 124 13.45 -9.07 2.24
C ILE A 124 13.38 -10.43 2.96
N ILE A 125 12.29 -10.73 3.66
CA ILE A 125 12.13 -12.00 4.39
C ILE A 125 12.24 -13.18 3.41
N ASN A 126 11.50 -13.16 2.31
CA ASN A 126 11.53 -14.22 1.31
C ASN A 126 12.92 -14.41 0.71
N ARG A 127 13.63 -13.31 0.43
CA ARG A 127 15.00 -13.35 -0.11
C ARG A 127 16.04 -13.79 0.91
N VAL A 128 15.90 -13.39 2.17
CA VAL A 128 16.79 -13.85 3.26
C VAL A 128 16.57 -15.33 3.53
N ILE A 129 15.33 -15.84 3.49
CA ILE A 129 15.04 -17.27 3.56
C ILE A 129 15.69 -17.99 2.38
N THR A 130 15.49 -17.50 1.16
CA THR A 130 16.10 -18.09 -0.05
C THR A 130 17.64 -18.09 0.03
N LEU A 131 18.24 -17.02 0.56
CA LEU A 131 19.69 -16.96 0.82
C LEU A 131 20.09 -17.96 1.88
N SER A 132 19.36 -18.03 3.00
CA SER A 132 19.62 -18.97 4.09
C SER A 132 19.59 -20.41 3.59
N ASP A 133 18.58 -20.77 2.79
CA ASP A 133 18.43 -22.09 2.18
C ASP A 133 19.57 -22.36 1.19
N GLY A 134 19.93 -21.38 0.35
CA GLY A 134 21.05 -21.51 -0.58
C GLY A 134 22.42 -21.60 0.11
N LEU A 135 22.61 -20.90 1.23
CA LEU A 135 23.83 -21.00 2.05
C LEU A 135 23.88 -22.31 2.82
N ASP A 136 22.75 -22.81 3.33
CA ASP A 136 22.65 -24.13 3.96
C ASP A 136 22.97 -25.23 2.93
N GLU A 137 22.41 -25.13 1.72
CA GLU A 137 22.74 -26.04 0.61
C GLU A 137 24.22 -25.97 0.23
N MET A 138 24.80 -24.76 0.17
CA MET A 138 26.23 -24.58 -0.09
C MET A 138 27.08 -25.18 1.02
N GLY A 139 26.71 -24.99 2.29
CA GLY A 139 27.40 -25.56 3.44
C GLY A 139 27.36 -27.08 3.43
N LEU A 140 26.20 -27.67 3.14
CA LEU A 140 26.07 -29.12 2.95
C LEU A 140 26.92 -29.64 1.79
N LYS A 141 26.99 -28.92 0.66
CA LYS A 141 27.89 -29.27 -0.46
C LYS A 141 29.37 -29.14 -0.08
N MET A 142 29.74 -28.12 0.69
CA MET A 142 31.10 -27.96 1.20
C MET A 142 31.46 -29.10 2.17
N ILE A 143 30.60 -29.44 3.12
CA ILE A 143 30.78 -30.58 4.03
C ILE A 143 30.93 -31.89 3.23
N ASP A 144 30.12 -32.10 2.19
CA ASP A 144 30.21 -33.26 1.31
C ASP A 144 31.55 -33.33 0.56
N ILE A 145 32.02 -32.21 -0.01
CA ILE A 145 33.36 -32.13 -0.63
C ILE A 145 34.45 -32.42 0.41
N GLY A 146 34.38 -31.80 1.58
CA GLY A 146 35.35 -31.98 2.65
C GLY A 146 35.43 -33.42 3.15
N ASN A 147 34.28 -34.08 3.33
CA ASN A 147 34.22 -35.50 3.66
C ASN A 147 34.77 -36.40 2.54
N ASN A 148 34.50 -36.08 1.27
CA ASN A 148 35.00 -36.85 0.12
C ASN A 148 36.54 -36.76 0.02
N LEU A 149 37.09 -35.56 0.23
CA LEU A 149 38.54 -35.30 0.27
C LEU A 149 39.22 -36.01 1.46
N ASN A 150 38.55 -36.12 2.61
CA ASN A 150 39.12 -36.74 3.82
C ASN A 150 39.03 -38.27 3.85
N SER A 151 38.14 -38.88 3.04
CA SER A 151 37.78 -40.30 3.14
C SER A 151 38.40 -41.22 2.08
N LYS A 152 39.10 -40.70 1.08
CA LYS A 152 39.69 -41.50 -0.01
C LYS A 152 41.22 -41.40 -0.05
N GLU A 153 41.91 -42.55 -0.13
CA GLU A 153 43.38 -42.62 -0.33
C GLU A 153 43.83 -42.16 -1.73
N MET A 154 42.92 -42.16 -2.72
CA MET A 154 43.09 -41.57 -4.05
C MET A 154 41.84 -40.80 -4.44
N ILE A 155 42.04 -39.58 -4.96
CA ILE A 155 40.96 -38.71 -5.40
C ILE A 155 40.49 -39.06 -6.80
N ASP A 156 39.17 -39.12 -6.98
CA ASP A 156 38.54 -39.06 -8.29
C ASP A 156 38.40 -37.58 -8.69
N ALA A 157 39.30 -37.13 -9.56
CA ALA A 157 39.37 -35.73 -9.97
C ALA A 157 38.11 -35.28 -10.73
N GLU A 158 37.47 -36.18 -11.49
CA GLU A 158 36.23 -35.87 -12.22
C GLU A 158 35.05 -35.71 -11.24
N GLU A 159 34.98 -36.55 -10.19
CA GLU A 159 33.95 -36.44 -9.15
C GLU A 159 34.05 -35.13 -8.36
N ILE A 160 35.27 -34.71 -8.00
CA ILE A 160 35.51 -33.46 -7.27
C ILE A 160 35.26 -32.25 -8.16
N GLU A 161 35.72 -32.28 -9.42
CA GLU A 161 35.43 -31.22 -10.38
C GLU A 161 33.91 -31.02 -10.56
N SER A 162 33.15 -32.12 -10.63
CA SER A 162 31.69 -32.08 -10.71
C SER A 162 31.05 -31.40 -9.47
N LYS A 163 31.50 -31.75 -8.27
CA LYS A 163 31.00 -31.17 -7.01
C LYS A 163 31.36 -29.67 -6.88
N ILE A 164 32.56 -29.27 -7.30
CA ILE A 164 32.99 -27.87 -7.36
C ILE A 164 32.17 -27.06 -8.37
N ASN A 165 31.88 -27.63 -9.55
CA ASN A 165 31.01 -27.00 -10.54
C ASN A 165 29.57 -26.80 -9.99
N GLY A 166 29.08 -27.73 -9.16
CA GLY A 166 27.79 -27.59 -8.46
C GLY A 166 27.78 -26.50 -7.38
N LEU A 167 28.93 -26.20 -6.78
CA LEU A 167 29.13 -25.08 -5.86
C LEU A 167 29.15 -23.74 -6.61
N ALA A 168 29.80 -23.71 -7.78
CA ALA A 168 29.80 -22.55 -8.67
C ALA A 168 28.38 -22.16 -9.10
N GLN A 169 27.48 -23.12 -9.35
CA GLN A 169 26.07 -22.84 -9.67
C GLN A 169 25.29 -22.15 -8.53
N SER A 170 25.76 -22.25 -7.28
CA SER A 170 25.11 -21.57 -6.14
C SER A 170 25.37 -20.04 -6.16
N THR A 171 26.26 -19.54 -7.02
CA THR A 171 26.41 -18.09 -7.30
C THR A 171 25.20 -17.47 -8.02
N GLU A 172 24.34 -18.29 -8.63
CA GLU A 172 23.08 -17.85 -9.24
C GLU A 172 22.13 -17.22 -8.19
N VAL A 173 22.17 -17.69 -6.94
CA VAL A 173 21.41 -17.11 -5.83
C VAL A 173 21.87 -15.66 -5.55
N PHE A 174 23.17 -15.39 -5.57
CA PHE A 174 23.71 -14.04 -5.44
C PHE A 174 23.30 -13.15 -6.62
N HIS A 175 23.31 -13.68 -7.85
CA HIS A 175 22.84 -12.96 -9.02
C HIS A 175 21.36 -12.53 -8.86
N ASN A 176 20.52 -13.43 -8.36
CA ASN A 176 19.10 -13.14 -8.10
C ASN A 176 18.92 -12.08 -7.00
N LEU A 177 19.77 -12.07 -5.96
CA LEU A 177 19.76 -11.05 -4.92
C LEU A 177 20.22 -9.69 -5.43
N ILE A 178 21.30 -9.64 -6.21
CA ILE A 178 21.80 -8.44 -6.89
C ILE A 178 20.70 -7.85 -7.78
N SER A 179 20.09 -8.68 -8.62
CA SER A 179 18.96 -8.26 -9.47
C SER A 179 17.77 -7.74 -8.65
N GLY A 180 17.50 -8.32 -7.48
CA GLY A 180 16.50 -7.82 -6.54
C GLY A 180 16.81 -6.43 -6.01
N GLN A 181 18.06 -6.21 -5.59
CA GLN A 181 18.52 -4.89 -5.13
C GLN A 181 18.45 -3.85 -6.24
N ASP A 182 18.78 -4.23 -7.47
CA ASP A 182 18.68 -3.33 -8.63
C ASP A 182 17.22 -2.96 -8.95
N LYS A 183 16.30 -3.92 -8.85
CA LYS A 183 14.85 -3.67 -8.96
C LYS A 183 14.32 -2.78 -7.85
N LEU A 184 14.77 -2.98 -6.60
CA LEU A 184 14.43 -2.11 -5.47
C LEU A 184 14.91 -0.68 -5.70
N ASN A 185 16.15 -0.52 -6.18
CA ASN A 185 16.70 0.78 -6.54
C ASN A 185 15.85 1.46 -7.64
N GLN A 186 15.47 0.70 -8.68
CA GLN A 186 14.60 1.22 -9.74
C GLN A 186 13.21 1.61 -9.23
N GLY A 187 12.57 0.77 -8.41
CA GLY A 187 11.27 1.08 -7.81
C GLY A 187 11.32 2.31 -6.90
N ALA A 188 12.39 2.47 -6.11
CA ALA A 188 12.60 3.66 -5.30
C ALA A 188 12.79 4.94 -6.16
N LYS A 189 13.42 4.82 -7.33
CA LYS A 189 13.56 5.92 -8.29
C LYS A 189 12.23 6.27 -8.98
N GLU A 190 11.42 5.28 -9.34
CA GLU A 190 10.08 5.51 -9.88
C GLU A 190 9.17 6.17 -8.83
N LEU A 191 9.24 5.71 -7.59
CA LEU A 191 8.56 6.34 -6.46
C LEU A 191 9.02 7.79 -6.24
N GLN A 192 10.33 8.05 -6.30
CA GLN A 192 10.85 9.42 -6.23
C GLN A 192 10.18 10.30 -7.29
N GLY A 193 10.18 9.85 -8.55
CA GLY A 193 9.55 10.56 -9.66
C GLY A 193 8.05 10.80 -9.44
N GLY A 194 7.32 9.78 -8.98
CA GLY A 194 5.90 9.87 -8.67
C GLY A 194 5.61 10.88 -7.54
N LEU A 195 6.39 10.84 -6.45
CA LEU A 195 6.26 11.79 -5.34
C LEU A 195 6.59 13.21 -5.78
N LEU A 196 7.66 13.42 -6.54
CA LEU A 196 8.02 14.76 -7.04
C LEU A 196 6.92 15.31 -7.98
N THR A 197 6.39 14.46 -8.86
CA THR A 197 5.27 14.84 -9.75
C THR A 197 4.01 15.21 -8.96
N ALA A 198 3.66 14.41 -7.95
CA ALA A 198 2.52 14.70 -7.08
C ALA A 198 2.72 16.00 -6.29
N SER A 199 3.93 16.23 -5.77
CA SER A 199 4.33 17.49 -5.13
C SER A 199 4.12 18.67 -6.07
N ASP A 200 4.60 18.59 -7.31
CA ASP A 200 4.47 19.67 -8.29
C ASP A 200 3.00 19.96 -8.62
N GLY A 201 2.19 18.91 -8.82
CA GLY A 201 0.75 19.04 -9.05
C GLY A 201 0.03 19.72 -7.88
N LEU A 202 0.31 19.32 -6.63
CA LEU A 202 -0.25 19.96 -5.44
C LEU A 202 0.21 21.42 -5.31
N SER A 203 1.47 21.72 -5.62
CA SER A 203 1.99 23.11 -5.63
C SER A 203 1.23 23.98 -6.62
N GLN A 204 0.94 23.47 -7.82
CA GLN A 204 0.13 24.18 -8.81
C GLN A 204 -1.30 24.43 -8.32
N VAL A 205 -1.96 23.43 -7.74
CA VAL A 205 -3.31 23.58 -7.16
C VAL A 205 -3.32 24.61 -6.04
N ALA A 206 -2.31 24.60 -5.16
CA ALA A 206 -2.17 25.61 -4.12
C ALA A 206 -2.08 27.02 -4.72
N ASN A 207 -1.26 27.22 -5.76
CA ASN A 207 -1.12 28.52 -6.42
C ASN A 207 -2.45 28.97 -7.05
N GLN A 208 -3.18 28.08 -7.72
CA GLN A 208 -4.49 28.40 -8.29
C GLN A 208 -5.51 28.79 -7.22
N LEU A 209 -5.53 28.09 -6.08
CA LEU A 209 -6.40 28.43 -4.95
C LEU A 209 -6.04 29.79 -4.34
N LYS A 210 -4.74 30.13 -4.30
CA LYS A 210 -4.26 31.44 -3.88
C LYS A 210 -4.71 32.54 -4.83
N GLU A 211 -4.66 32.30 -6.14
CA GLU A 211 -5.18 33.22 -7.14
C GLU A 211 -6.69 33.44 -6.99
N LEU A 212 -7.46 32.36 -6.81
CA LEU A 212 -8.90 32.43 -6.54
C LEU A 212 -9.20 33.21 -5.25
N SER A 213 -8.40 33.01 -4.20
CA SER A 213 -8.49 33.79 -2.97
C SER A 213 -8.31 35.29 -3.22
N ASN A 214 -7.34 35.66 -4.06
CA ASN A 214 -7.09 37.06 -4.43
C ASN A 214 -8.24 37.67 -5.26
N LEU A 215 -9.06 36.85 -5.93
CA LEU A 215 -10.25 37.31 -6.66
C LEU A 215 -11.49 37.42 -5.75
N ALA A 216 -11.52 36.69 -4.63
CA ALA A 216 -12.64 36.65 -3.69
C ALA A 216 -12.64 37.80 -2.66
N VAL A 217 -12.04 38.96 -2.98
CA VAL A 217 -11.79 40.07 -2.03
C VAL A 217 -13.09 40.59 -1.37
N GLU A 218 -14.20 40.56 -2.09
CA GLU A 218 -15.50 41.01 -1.59
C GLU A 218 -16.13 40.05 -0.56
N ASN A 219 -15.63 38.81 -0.49
CA ASN A 219 -16.06 37.81 0.49
C ASN A 219 -14.87 37.40 1.37
N GLN A 220 -14.64 38.17 2.43
CA GLN A 220 -13.53 37.96 3.38
C GLN A 220 -13.49 36.53 3.95
N GLN A 221 -14.65 35.92 4.20
CA GLN A 221 -14.71 34.56 4.74
C GLN A 221 -14.25 33.51 3.71
N LEU A 222 -14.66 33.67 2.45
CA LEU A 222 -14.23 32.82 1.35
C LEU A 222 -12.73 33.00 1.05
N GLN A 223 -12.26 34.25 1.02
CA GLN A 223 -10.85 34.58 0.86
C GLN A 223 -9.99 33.90 1.94
N MET A 224 -10.35 34.04 3.23
CA MET A 224 -9.60 33.39 4.32
C MET A 224 -9.55 31.87 4.17
N LYS A 225 -10.69 31.23 3.84
CA LYS A 225 -10.76 29.78 3.64
C LYS A 225 -9.87 29.32 2.48
N LEU A 226 -9.93 29.99 1.34
CA LEU A 226 -9.12 29.65 0.17
C LEU A 226 -7.62 29.82 0.44
N THR A 227 -7.22 30.88 1.15
CA THR A 227 -5.84 31.09 1.57
C THR A 227 -5.35 29.96 2.48
N VAL A 228 -6.11 29.58 3.50
CA VAL A 228 -5.72 28.49 4.42
C VAL A 228 -5.61 27.16 3.69
N ILE A 229 -6.55 26.84 2.79
CA ILE A 229 -6.49 25.61 1.99
C ILE A 229 -5.25 25.63 1.09
N SER A 230 -4.99 26.74 0.39
CA SER A 230 -3.79 26.93 -0.44
C SER A 230 -2.52 26.70 0.38
N GLU A 231 -2.39 27.28 1.56
CA GLU A 231 -1.20 27.13 2.41
C GLU A 231 -1.01 25.68 2.87
N ASN A 232 -2.10 24.99 3.25
CA ASN A 232 -2.04 23.59 3.67
C ASN A 232 -1.65 22.66 2.51
N ILE A 233 -2.19 22.89 1.31
CA ILE A 233 -1.81 22.12 0.12
C ILE A 233 -0.34 22.40 -0.24
N SER A 234 0.12 23.65 -0.14
CA SER A 234 1.53 24.00 -0.38
C SER A 234 2.48 23.31 0.61
N LYS A 235 2.13 23.27 1.90
CA LYS A 235 2.88 22.52 2.91
C LYS A 235 2.89 21.02 2.61
N SER A 236 1.75 20.46 2.20
CA SER A 236 1.64 19.03 1.83
C SER A 236 2.53 18.70 0.62
N SER A 237 2.55 19.57 -0.38
CA SER A 237 3.45 19.50 -1.53
C SER A 237 4.92 19.44 -1.09
N GLN A 238 5.37 20.39 -0.25
CA GLN A 238 6.75 20.41 0.28
C GLN A 238 7.10 19.15 1.06
N ALA A 239 6.17 18.62 1.83
CA ALA A 239 6.38 17.43 2.63
C ALA A 239 6.49 16.17 1.74
N ILE A 240 5.66 16.06 0.70
CA ILE A 240 5.76 15.02 -0.33
C ILE A 240 7.07 15.15 -1.12
N GLN A 241 7.49 16.37 -1.47
CA GLN A 241 8.79 16.64 -2.11
C GLN A 241 9.94 16.13 -1.24
N THR A 242 9.88 16.41 0.07
CA THR A 242 10.86 15.94 1.05
C THR A 242 10.89 14.42 1.13
N MET A 243 9.72 13.77 1.11
CA MET A 243 9.62 12.31 1.06
C MET A 243 10.26 11.77 -0.22
N GLY A 244 9.94 12.37 -1.37
CA GLY A 244 10.56 12.07 -2.67
C GLY A 244 12.08 12.15 -2.59
N ASN A 245 12.64 13.25 -2.09
CA ASN A 245 14.08 13.42 -1.93
C ASN A 245 14.72 12.41 -0.96
N LYS A 246 13.99 11.98 0.07
CA LYS A 246 14.48 10.97 1.04
C LYS A 246 14.47 9.54 0.49
N THR A 247 13.74 9.25 -0.58
CA THR A 247 13.81 7.94 -1.25
C THR A 247 15.22 7.64 -1.79
N THR A 248 16.05 8.66 -2.00
CA THR A 248 17.47 8.51 -2.38
C THR A 248 18.25 7.66 -1.37
N ASN A 249 17.89 7.68 -0.08
CA ASN A 249 18.54 6.84 0.93
C ASN A 249 18.25 5.34 0.69
N ILE A 250 17.04 5.01 0.20
CA ILE A 250 16.67 3.64 -0.15
C ILE A 250 17.44 3.21 -1.40
N GLN A 251 17.54 4.09 -2.40
CA GLN A 251 18.35 3.87 -3.60
C GLN A 251 19.82 3.58 -3.24
N GLU A 252 20.44 4.42 -2.41
CA GLU A 252 21.81 4.23 -1.95
C GLU A 252 21.99 2.93 -1.14
N GLY A 253 21.04 2.61 -0.25
CA GLY A 253 21.06 1.37 0.53
C GLY A 253 20.99 0.13 -0.34
N ALA A 254 20.09 0.13 -1.32
CA ALA A 254 19.94 -0.95 -2.29
C ALA A 254 21.21 -1.11 -3.14
N GLN A 255 21.78 -0.01 -3.65
CA GLN A 255 23.03 -0.04 -4.43
C GLN A 255 24.23 -0.55 -3.62
N LYS A 256 24.40 -0.09 -2.37
CA LYS A 256 25.47 -0.57 -1.49
C LYS A 256 25.35 -2.07 -1.22
N THR A 257 24.12 -2.56 -1.01
CA THR A 257 23.85 -3.98 -0.81
C THR A 257 24.13 -4.79 -2.09
N SER A 258 23.68 -4.30 -3.25
CA SER A 258 23.99 -4.88 -4.57
C SER A 258 25.51 -5.03 -4.78
N HIS A 259 26.28 -3.98 -4.49
CA HIS A 259 27.75 -4.03 -4.56
C HIS A 259 28.38 -5.01 -3.57
N ALA A 260 27.92 -5.06 -2.32
CA ALA A 260 28.43 -6.00 -1.34
C ALA A 260 28.18 -7.46 -1.77
N LEU A 261 26.97 -7.76 -2.25
CA LEU A 261 26.62 -9.08 -2.79
C LEU A 261 27.44 -9.43 -4.04
N SER A 262 27.69 -8.46 -4.93
CA SER A 262 28.55 -8.65 -6.10
C SER A 262 29.99 -8.99 -5.69
N ASN A 263 30.55 -8.30 -4.69
CA ASN A 263 31.89 -8.59 -4.19
C ASN A 263 31.98 -10.01 -3.59
N ILE A 264 30.99 -10.41 -2.79
CA ILE A 264 30.92 -11.76 -2.21
C ILE A 264 30.82 -12.81 -3.33
N SER A 265 29.93 -12.60 -4.30
CA SER A 265 29.76 -13.50 -5.45
C SER A 265 31.04 -13.65 -6.26
N ASN A 266 31.74 -12.54 -6.54
CA ASN A 266 32.99 -12.56 -7.30
C ASN A 266 34.10 -13.27 -6.53
N GLN A 267 34.21 -13.03 -5.22
CA GLN A 267 35.21 -13.70 -4.39
C GLN A 267 34.95 -15.21 -4.33
N LEU A 268 33.71 -15.63 -4.07
CA LEU A 268 33.34 -17.05 -4.10
C LEU A 268 33.62 -17.69 -5.46
N SER A 269 33.29 -17.02 -6.56
CA SER A 269 33.56 -17.53 -7.92
C SER A 269 35.06 -17.69 -8.18
N ASN A 270 35.89 -16.74 -7.73
CA ASN A 270 37.34 -16.80 -7.91
C ASN A 270 37.96 -17.93 -7.08
N GLU A 271 37.60 -18.07 -5.81
CA GLU A 271 38.07 -19.17 -4.96
C GLU A 271 37.68 -20.53 -5.54
N THR A 272 36.45 -20.66 -6.05
CA THR A 272 35.96 -21.89 -6.69
C THR A 272 36.73 -22.22 -7.98
N ALA A 273 37.08 -21.20 -8.78
CA ALA A 273 37.86 -21.37 -10.00
C ALA A 273 39.33 -21.72 -9.70
N SER A 274 39.96 -21.07 -8.73
CA SER A 274 41.33 -21.37 -8.30
C SER A 274 41.45 -22.79 -7.72
N MET A 275 40.44 -23.24 -6.98
CA MET A 275 40.36 -24.64 -6.54
C MET A 275 40.34 -25.62 -7.72
N LYS A 276 39.58 -25.32 -8.78
CA LYS A 276 39.49 -26.19 -9.96
C LYS A 276 40.84 -26.37 -10.66
N GLU A 277 41.66 -25.32 -10.73
CA GLU A 277 43.01 -25.39 -11.31
C GLU A 277 43.95 -26.30 -10.50
N LEU A 278 43.81 -26.33 -9.17
CA LEU A 278 44.61 -27.20 -8.29
C LEU A 278 44.33 -28.69 -8.54
N PHE A 279 43.08 -29.07 -8.85
CA PHE A 279 42.70 -30.47 -9.14
C PHE A 279 43.14 -30.96 -10.53
N GLY A 280 43.68 -30.09 -11.40
CA GLY A 280 44.27 -30.47 -12.69
C GLY A 280 45.68 -31.08 -12.61
N GLY A 281 46.31 -31.07 -11.43
CA GLY A 281 47.65 -31.61 -11.19
C GLY A 281 47.69 -32.68 -10.08
N SER A 282 48.86 -33.28 -9.84
CA SER A 282 49.06 -34.20 -8.71
C SER A 282 49.10 -33.41 -7.39
N ILE A 283 48.04 -33.45 -6.61
CA ILE A 283 47.96 -32.79 -5.28
C ILE A 283 48.58 -33.69 -4.22
N ALA A 284 49.36 -33.11 -3.29
CA ALA A 284 49.96 -33.87 -2.21
C ALA A 284 48.90 -34.28 -1.13
N PRO A 285 49.03 -35.46 -0.50
CA PRO A 285 48.05 -35.96 0.48
C PRO A 285 47.78 -35.03 1.68
N ASP A 286 48.78 -34.26 2.09
CA ASP A 286 48.75 -33.25 3.13
C ASP A 286 47.95 -32.01 2.71
N GLU A 287 48.13 -31.53 1.49
CA GLU A 287 47.35 -30.44 0.90
C GLU A 287 45.87 -30.81 0.78
N LEU A 288 45.58 -32.06 0.42
CA LEU A 288 44.20 -32.57 0.35
C LEU A 288 43.49 -32.59 1.70
N LYS A 289 44.24 -32.88 2.77
CA LYS A 289 43.71 -32.91 4.13
C LYS A 289 43.46 -31.50 4.66
N GLU A 290 44.31 -30.55 4.27
CA GLU A 290 44.12 -29.13 4.56
C GLU A 290 42.90 -28.57 3.81
N MET A 291 42.75 -28.88 2.52
CA MET A 291 41.57 -28.52 1.73
C MET A 291 40.29 -29.14 2.30
N ALA A 292 40.31 -30.43 2.65
CA ALA A 292 39.20 -31.11 3.31
C ALA A 292 38.75 -30.39 4.59
N THR A 293 39.72 -30.01 5.42
CA THR A 293 39.47 -29.26 6.66
C THR A 293 38.91 -27.87 6.36
N GLY A 294 39.39 -27.21 5.30
CA GLY A 294 38.86 -25.93 4.82
C GLY A 294 37.38 -26.01 4.47
N PHE A 295 36.97 -26.98 3.64
CA PHE A 295 35.56 -27.15 3.28
C PHE A 295 34.67 -27.54 4.47
N LEU A 296 35.16 -28.40 5.37
CA LEU A 296 34.45 -28.78 6.59
C LEU A 296 34.31 -27.62 7.59
N THR A 297 35.18 -26.62 7.51
CA THR A 297 35.12 -25.42 8.36
C THR A 297 34.22 -24.34 7.76
N MET A 298 34.13 -24.31 6.42
CA MET A 298 33.34 -23.32 5.69
C MET A 298 31.86 -23.71 5.54
N GLY A 299 31.54 -25.01 5.53
CA GLY A 299 30.17 -25.50 5.58
C GLY A 299 29.68 -25.77 6.99
#